data_AF-A0A6M8NHI2-F1
#
_entry.id   AF-A0A6M8NHI2-F1
#
_cell.length_a   1.000
_cell.length_b   1.000
_cell.length_c   1.000
_cell.angle_alpha   90.00
_cell.angle_beta   90.00
_cell.angle_gamma   90.00
#
_symmetry.space_group_name_H-M   'P 1'
#
loop_
_entity.id
_entity.type
_entity.pdbx_description
1 polymer ?
#
loop_
_entity_poly.entity_id
_entity_poly.type
_entity_poly.pdbx_seq_one_letter_code
_entity_poly.pdbx_strand_id
1 'polypeptide(L)'
;MTVLMIIGVFLFMGLIYFFIRKINSFSFRKYKYGFFSNELFFLYCIIYTLLFFGYDLYTDAVKENGDILNGILLFAFGVILLTIRLVLNIKIAKFFFGVLFTIIQFFIFIPIAFGGLVILMIILLITSQIKPVFNVNSK
;
A
#
# COMPACT_ATOMS: atom_id res chain seq x y z
N MET A 1 4.45 -8.42 28.51
CA MET A 1 4.51 -8.72 27.06
C MET A 1 4.11 -7.54 26.18
N THR A 2 3.10 -6.74 26.56
CA THR A 2 2.64 -5.55 25.80
C THR A 2 3.74 -4.51 25.55
N VAL A 3 4.52 -4.14 26.58
CA VAL A 3 5.62 -3.17 26.45
C VAL A 3 6.69 -3.64 25.47
N LEU A 4 7.08 -4.92 25.52
CA LEU A 4 8.09 -5.50 24.63
C LEU A 4 7.60 -5.51 23.16
N MET A 5 6.31 -5.81 22.95
CA MET A 5 5.68 -5.77 21.62
C MET A 5 5.67 -4.35 21.04
N ILE A 6 5.33 -3.35 21.86
CA ILE A 6 5.36 -1.93 21.45
C ILE A 6 6.78 -1.53 21.02
N ILE A 7 7.79 -1.86 21.83
CA ILE A 7 9.20 -1.61 21.51
C ILE A 7 9.59 -2.32 20.19
N GLY A 8 9.15 -3.57 20.01
CA GLY A 8 9.38 -4.34 18.80
C GLY A 8 8.79 -3.67 17.55
N VAL A 9 7.58 -3.12 17.62
CA VAL A 9 6.95 -2.39 16.50
C VAL A 9 7.76 -1.13 16.15
N PHE A 10 8.19 -0.34 17.14
CA PHE A 10 9.02 0.84 16.89
C PHE A 10 10.36 0.50 16.26
N LEU A 11 11.03 -0.55 16.76
CA LEU A 11 12.29 -1.03 16.16
C LEU A 11 12.09 -1.51 14.72
N PHE A 12 11.01 -2.24 14.46
CA PHE A 12 10.68 -2.72 13.13
C PHE A 12 10.39 -1.57 12.15
N MET A 13 9.61 -0.56 12.57
CA MET A 13 9.39 0.66 11.79
C MET A 13 10.69 1.42 11.53
N GLY A 14 11.56 1.54 12.54
CA GLY A 14 12.88 2.16 12.39
C GLY A 14 13.76 1.42 11.38
N LEU A 15 13.72 0.09 11.40
CA LEU A 15 14.45 -0.77 10.46
C LEU A 15 13.91 -0.61 9.03
N ILE A 16 12.59 -0.62 8.84
CA ILE A 16 11.96 -0.34 7.53
C ILE A 16 12.41 1.01 7.00
N TYR A 17 12.33 2.06 7.84
CA TYR A 17 12.73 3.41 7.46
C TYR A 17 14.22 3.46 7.06
N PHE A 18 15.09 2.78 7.81
CA PHE A 18 16.50 2.67 7.48
C PHE A 18 16.72 2.01 6.10
N PHE A 19 16.05 0.89 5.81
CA PHE A 19 16.14 0.22 4.52
C PHE A 19 15.65 1.10 3.38
N ILE A 20 14.50 1.76 3.53
CA ILE A 20 13.95 2.70 2.53
C ILE A 20 14.98 3.78 2.21
N ARG A 21 15.55 4.44 3.24
CA ARG A 21 16.54 5.50 3.05
C ARG A 21 17.80 4.99 2.36
N LYS A 22 18.31 3.83 2.78
CA LYS A 22 19.51 3.23 2.20
C LYS A 22 19.32 2.88 0.73
N ILE A 23 18.19 2.26 0.39
CA ILE A 23 17.85 1.89 -0.99
C ILE A 23 17.62 3.11 -1.86
N ASN A 24 16.88 4.12 -1.37
CA ASN A 24 16.71 5.37 -2.11
C ASN A 24 18.03 6.10 -2.33
N SER A 25 18.91 6.19 -1.33
CA SER A 25 20.21 6.84 -1.49
C SER A 25 21.07 6.14 -2.54
N PHE A 26 21.15 4.81 -2.48
CA PHE A 26 21.84 4.00 -3.48
C PHE A 26 21.26 4.19 -4.89
N SER A 27 19.94 4.11 -4.99
CA SER A 27 19.22 4.20 -6.26
C SER A 27 19.30 5.59 -6.87
N PHE A 28 19.25 6.63 -6.06
CA PHE A 28 19.38 8.01 -6.52
C PHE A 28 20.79 8.30 -7.03
N ARG A 29 21.83 7.76 -6.38
CA ARG A 29 23.21 7.89 -6.88
C ARG A 29 23.40 7.24 -8.24
N LYS A 30 22.81 6.06 -8.45
CA LYS A 30 23.02 5.23 -9.66
C LYS A 30 22.05 5.53 -10.81
N TYR A 31 20.79 5.75 -10.50
CA TYR A 31 19.69 5.86 -11.47
C TYR A 31 18.99 7.23 -11.45
N LYS A 32 19.42 8.16 -10.56
CA LYS A 32 18.79 9.48 -10.36
C LYS A 32 17.28 9.39 -10.06
N TYR A 33 16.86 8.27 -9.46
CA TYR A 33 15.47 7.97 -9.16
C TYR A 33 15.32 7.37 -7.76
N GLY A 34 14.32 7.86 -7.02
CA GLY A 34 13.92 7.32 -5.73
C GLY A 34 12.80 6.30 -5.91
N PHE A 35 13.08 5.02 -5.66
CA PHE A 35 12.07 3.95 -5.77
C PHE A 35 11.03 4.02 -4.64
N PHE A 36 11.32 4.66 -3.51
CA PHE A 36 10.34 4.85 -2.44
C PHE A 36 9.91 6.31 -2.39
N SER A 37 8.63 6.57 -2.66
CA SER A 37 8.00 7.89 -2.54
C SER A 37 6.57 7.75 -2.02
N ASN A 38 5.99 8.85 -1.54
CA ASN A 38 4.61 8.86 -1.06
C ASN A 38 3.61 8.51 -2.18
N GLU A 39 3.84 9.03 -3.39
CA GLU A 39 3.01 8.73 -4.57
C GLU A 39 3.00 7.22 -4.87
N LEU A 40 4.17 6.59 -4.84
CA LEU A 40 4.29 5.16 -5.05
C LEU A 40 3.64 4.38 -3.90
N PHE A 41 3.79 4.84 -2.66
CA PHE A 41 3.10 4.23 -1.54
C PHE A 41 1.58 4.20 -1.75
N PHE A 42 0.94 5.31 -2.13
CA PHE A 42 -0.49 5.34 -2.42
C PHE A 42 -0.87 4.42 -3.58
N LEU A 43 -0.07 4.38 -4.64
CA LEU A 43 -0.28 3.45 -5.75
C LEU A 43 -0.25 1.99 -5.27
N TYR A 44 0.72 1.62 -4.43
CA TYR A 44 0.81 0.27 -3.88
C TYR A 44 -0.37 -0.04 -2.93
N CYS A 45 -0.85 0.93 -2.15
CA CYS A 45 -2.09 0.76 -1.38
C CYS A 45 -3.29 0.43 -2.29
N ILE A 46 -3.44 1.14 -3.42
CA ILE A 46 -4.49 0.85 -4.40
C ILE A 46 -4.32 -0.56 -4.98
N ILE A 47 -3.10 -0.93 -5.36
CA ILE A 47 -2.79 -2.27 -5.86
C ILE A 47 -3.18 -3.35 -4.83
N TYR A 48 -2.82 -3.20 -3.56
CA TYR A 48 -3.17 -4.17 -2.52
C TYR A 48 -4.68 -4.27 -2.32
N THR A 49 -5.39 -3.15 -2.29
CA THR A 49 -6.86 -3.13 -2.21
C THR A 49 -7.49 -3.89 -3.37
N LEU A 50 -7.07 -3.60 -4.60
CA LEU A 50 -7.59 -4.28 -5.80
C LEU A 50 -7.31 -5.79 -5.80
N LEU A 51 -6.09 -6.18 -5.43
CA LEU A 51 -5.70 -7.59 -5.38
C LEU A 51 -6.44 -8.34 -4.26
N PHE A 52 -6.53 -7.75 -3.06
CA PHE A 52 -7.16 -8.38 -1.90
C PHE A 52 -8.67 -8.51 -2.10
N PHE A 53 -9.38 -7.39 -2.35
CA PHE A 53 -10.83 -7.43 -2.53
C PHE A 53 -11.24 -8.11 -3.84
N GLY A 54 -10.44 -8.01 -4.90
CA GLY A 54 -10.71 -8.74 -6.13
C GLY A 54 -10.66 -10.26 -5.92
N TYR A 55 -9.66 -10.74 -5.17
CA TYR A 55 -9.58 -12.17 -4.82
C TYR A 55 -10.71 -12.59 -3.87
N ASP A 56 -10.99 -11.80 -2.83
CA ASP A 56 -12.05 -12.07 -1.86
C ASP A 56 -13.43 -12.21 -2.54
N LEU A 57 -13.82 -11.20 -3.33
CA LEU A 57 -15.05 -11.19 -4.10
C LEU A 57 -15.15 -12.35 -5.09
N TYR A 58 -14.04 -12.70 -5.75
CA TYR A 58 -13.99 -13.87 -6.62
C TYR A 58 -14.29 -15.15 -5.82
N THR A 59 -13.61 -15.36 -4.70
CA THR A 59 -13.78 -16.58 -3.90
C THR A 59 -15.17 -16.70 -3.29
N ASP A 60 -15.79 -15.59 -2.90
CA ASP A 60 -17.15 -15.58 -2.36
C ASP A 60 -18.20 -15.83 -3.45
N ALA A 61 -18.06 -15.18 -4.61
CA ALA A 61 -18.92 -15.45 -5.76
C ALA A 61 -18.84 -16.92 -6.21
N VAL A 62 -17.66 -17.55 -6.16
CA VAL A 62 -17.52 -18.99 -6.46
C VAL A 62 -18.30 -19.86 -5.47
N LYS A 63 -18.28 -19.54 -4.17
CA LYS A 63 -19.01 -20.31 -3.13
C LYS A 63 -20.52 -20.17 -3.27
N GLU A 64 -20.98 -18.97 -3.62
CA GLU A 64 -22.41 -18.64 -3.69
C GLU A 64 -23.02 -18.86 -5.09
N ASN A 65 -22.24 -19.37 -6.05
CA ASN A 65 -22.61 -19.42 -7.48
C ASN A 65 -23.06 -18.05 -8.02
N GLY A 66 -22.43 -16.98 -7.53
CA GLY A 66 -22.64 -15.60 -7.95
C GLY A 66 -21.79 -15.18 -9.15
N ASP A 67 -21.81 -13.88 -9.44
CA ASP A 67 -21.02 -13.30 -10.53
C ASP A 67 -19.54 -13.15 -10.17
N ILE A 68 -18.72 -14.06 -10.70
CA ILE A 68 -17.26 -14.09 -10.52
C ILE A 68 -16.53 -12.98 -11.30
N LEU A 69 -17.16 -12.38 -12.31
CA LEU A 69 -16.49 -11.45 -13.23
C LEU A 69 -15.99 -10.20 -12.50
N ASN A 70 -16.75 -9.69 -11.53
CA ASN A 70 -16.38 -8.50 -10.77
C ASN A 70 -15.07 -8.71 -9.99
N GLY A 71 -14.95 -9.84 -9.31
CA GLY A 71 -13.72 -10.19 -8.58
C GLY A 71 -12.52 -10.33 -9.51
N ILE A 72 -12.70 -11.01 -10.65
CA ILE A 72 -11.65 -11.18 -11.67
C ILE A 72 -11.20 -9.82 -12.23
N LEU A 73 -12.12 -8.92 -12.56
CA LEU A 73 -11.80 -7.61 -13.11
C LEU A 73 -11.02 -6.75 -12.11
N LEU A 74 -11.48 -6.69 -10.85
CA LEU A 74 -10.79 -5.99 -9.77
C LEU A 74 -9.36 -6.51 -9.58
N PHE A 75 -9.20 -7.84 -9.52
CA PHE A 75 -7.90 -8.47 -9.39
C PHE A 75 -7.00 -8.15 -10.59
N ALA A 76 -7.54 -8.26 -11.82
CA ALA A 76 -6.82 -7.98 -13.05
C ALA A 76 -6.31 -6.52 -13.11
N PHE A 77 -7.10 -5.54 -12.67
CA PHE A 77 -6.64 -4.15 -12.59
C PHE A 77 -5.46 -3.98 -11.62
N GLY A 78 -5.49 -4.66 -10.47
CA GLY A 78 -4.36 -4.68 -9.56
C GLY A 78 -3.08 -5.24 -10.20
N VAL A 79 -3.20 -6.35 -10.93
CA VAL A 79 -2.08 -6.97 -11.67
C VAL A 79 -1.56 -6.06 -12.78
N ILE A 80 -2.44 -5.40 -13.53
CA ILE A 80 -2.06 -4.48 -14.61
C ILE A 80 -1.25 -3.30 -14.04
N LEU A 81 -1.73 -2.67 -12.96
CA LEU A 81 -1.02 -1.57 -12.31
C LEU A 81 0.36 -1.99 -11.79
N LEU A 82 0.46 -3.18 -11.18
CA LEU A 82 1.73 -3.74 -10.73
C LEU A 82 2.68 -4.01 -11.92
N THR A 83 2.14 -4.51 -13.02
CA THR A 83 2.90 -4.77 -14.25
C THR A 83 3.41 -3.49 -14.89
N ILE A 84 2.57 -2.44 -14.96
CA ILE A 84 3.00 -1.11 -15.43
C ILE A 84 4.16 -0.60 -14.57
N ARG A 85 4.06 -0.74 -13.24
CA ARG A 85 5.11 -0.32 -12.32
C ARG A 85 6.41 -1.10 -12.53
N LEU A 86 6.32 -2.41 -12.74
CA LEU A 86 7.45 -3.27 -13.06
C LEU A 86 8.16 -2.81 -14.35
N VAL A 87 7.40 -2.57 -15.41
CA VAL A 87 7.95 -2.12 -16.71
C VAL A 87 8.65 -0.77 -16.57
N LEU A 88 8.07 0.18 -15.81
CA LEU A 88 8.71 1.47 -15.54
C LEU A 88 10.01 1.31 -14.74
N ASN A 89 10.02 0.47 -13.72
CA ASN A 89 11.23 0.19 -12.95
C ASN A 89 12.33 -0.46 -13.79
N ILE A 90 11.98 -1.37 -14.71
CA ILE A 90 12.91 -2.00 -15.67
C ILE A 90 13.49 -0.96 -16.63
N LYS A 91 12.66 -0.03 -17.14
CA LYS A 91 13.13 1.06 -18.00
C LYS A 91 14.16 1.95 -17.29
N ILE A 92 14.00 2.16 -15.98
CA ILE A 92 14.91 3.01 -15.18
C ILE A 92 16.19 2.28 -14.78
N ALA A 93 16.09 1.05 -14.24
CA ALA A 93 17.21 0.36 -13.61
C ALA A 93 17.78 -0.84 -14.39
N LYS A 94 17.30 -1.07 -15.62
CA LYS A 94 17.51 -2.31 -16.40
C LYS A 94 16.77 -3.50 -15.80
N PHE A 95 16.66 -4.60 -16.55
CA PHE A 95 15.82 -5.75 -16.21
C PHE A 95 16.04 -6.27 -14.78
N PHE A 96 17.27 -6.69 -14.45
CA PHE A 96 17.57 -7.33 -13.17
C PHE A 96 17.26 -6.43 -11.96
N PHE A 97 17.78 -5.20 -11.95
CA PHE A 97 17.54 -4.28 -10.83
C PHE A 97 16.11 -3.75 -10.81
N GLY A 98 15.46 -3.56 -11.97
CA GLY A 98 14.07 -3.14 -12.05
C GLY A 98 13.11 -4.16 -11.45
N VAL A 99 13.30 -5.44 -11.75
CA VAL A 99 12.57 -6.54 -11.11
C VAL A 99 12.84 -6.56 -9.61
N LEU A 100 14.12 -6.52 -9.21
CA LEU A 100 14.52 -6.56 -7.80
C LEU A 100 13.89 -5.41 -6.99
N PHE A 101 13.95 -4.17 -7.49
CA PHE A 101 13.34 -3.03 -6.79
C PHE A 101 11.82 -3.14 -6.71
N THR A 102 11.16 -3.65 -7.74
CA THR A 102 9.70 -3.87 -7.70
C THR A 102 9.33 -4.88 -6.62
N ILE A 103 10.06 -6.00 -6.53
CA ILE A 103 9.82 -7.02 -5.50
C ILE A 103 10.05 -6.42 -4.11
N ILE A 104 11.16 -5.71 -3.91
CA ILE A 104 11.46 -5.08 -2.63
C ILE A 104 10.40 -4.03 -2.26
N GLN A 105 9.96 -3.19 -3.21
CA GLN A 105 8.89 -2.23 -3.00
C GLN A 105 7.60 -2.93 -2.55
N PHE A 106 7.19 -3.99 -3.26
CA PHE A 106 6.00 -4.75 -2.95
C PHE A 106 6.05 -5.27 -1.50
N PHE A 107 7.14 -5.91 -1.07
CA PHE A 107 7.21 -6.42 0.30
C PHE A 107 7.36 -5.34 1.37
N ILE A 108 8.12 -4.27 1.11
CA ILE A 108 8.30 -3.18 2.09
C ILE A 108 7.01 -2.38 2.27
N PHE A 109 6.23 -2.17 1.21
CA PHE A 109 5.01 -1.38 1.31
C PHE A 109 3.86 -2.12 1.99
N ILE A 110 3.85 -3.47 2.05
CA ILE A 110 2.82 -4.23 2.77
C ILE A 110 2.68 -3.77 4.24
N PRO A 111 3.69 -3.87 5.11
CA PRO A 111 3.56 -3.48 6.52
C PRO A 111 3.24 -2.00 6.70
N ILE A 112 3.72 -1.15 5.79
CA ILE A 112 3.45 0.30 5.82
C ILE A 112 1.99 0.58 5.43
N ALA A 113 1.46 -0.12 4.44
CA ALA A 113 0.08 0.02 3.99
C ALA A 113 -0.89 -0.44 5.08
N PHE A 114 -0.63 -1.57 5.73
CA PHE A 114 -1.40 -2.02 6.89
C PHE A 114 -1.35 -1.01 8.04
N GLY A 115 -0.16 -0.53 8.42
CA GLY A 115 -0.04 0.50 9.44
C GLY A 115 -0.78 1.79 9.06
N GLY A 116 -0.69 2.19 7.79
CA GLY A 116 -1.40 3.35 7.24
C GLY A 116 -2.92 3.20 7.30
N LEU A 117 -3.45 2.02 6.98
CA LEU A 117 -4.88 1.73 7.09
C LEU A 117 -5.37 1.82 8.54
N VAL A 118 -4.62 1.30 9.50
CA VAL A 118 -4.97 1.42 10.93
C VAL A 118 -5.01 2.88 11.35
N ILE A 119 -4.00 3.67 10.97
CA ILE A 119 -3.96 5.10 11.25
C ILE A 119 -5.15 5.82 10.59
N LEU A 120 -5.47 5.48 9.34
CA LEU A 120 -6.61 6.04 8.62
C LEU A 120 -7.93 5.73 9.34
N MET A 121 -8.13 4.49 9.80
CA MET A 121 -9.33 4.11 10.55
C MET A 121 -9.45 4.88 11.87
N ILE A 122 -8.35 5.12 12.59
CA ILE A 122 -8.35 5.94 13.81
C ILE A 122 -8.75 7.38 13.49
N ILE A 123 -8.20 7.97 12.41
CA ILE A 123 -8.57 9.32 11.98
C ILE A 123 -10.06 9.38 11.63
N LEU A 124 -10.55 8.43 10.82
CA LEU A 124 -11.96 8.37 10.44
C LEU A 124 -12.87 8.24 11.66
N LEU A 125 -12.51 7.39 12.63
CA LEU A 125 -13.23 7.24 13.89
C LEU A 125 -13.34 8.57 14.64
N ILE A 126 -12.22 9.28 14.82
CA ILE A 126 -12.20 10.60 15.50
C ILE A 126 -13.06 11.61 14.73
N THR A 127 -12.93 11.67 13.40
CA THR A 127 -13.71 12.61 12.57
C THR A 127 -15.20 12.30 12.55
N SER A 128 -15.60 11.02 12.63
CA SER A 128 -17.00 10.61 12.67
C SER A 128 -17.72 11.07 13.95
N GLN A 129 -16.97 11.32 15.03
CA GLN A 129 -17.51 11.82 16.30
C GLN A 129 -17.77 13.33 16.29
N ILE A 130 -17.35 14.05 15.23
CA ILE A 130 -17.62 15.49 15.07
C ILE A 130 -19.11 15.65 14.71
N LYS A 131 -19.95 15.87 15.73
CA LYS A 131 -21.37 16.18 15.53
C LYS A 131 -21.51 17.56 14.87
N PRO A 132 -22.38 17.73 13.85
CA PRO A 132 -22.68 19.06 13.33
C PRO A 132 -23.34 19.90 14.43
N VAL A 133 -22.76 21.05 14.74
CA VAL A 133 -23.41 22.06 15.59
C VAL A 133 -24.42 22.79 14.71
N PHE A 134 -25.67 22.33 14.73
CA PHE A 134 -26.75 23.04 14.07
C PHE A 134 -27.03 24.35 14.83
N ASN A 135 -26.72 25.49 14.21
CA ASN A 135 -27.13 26.79 14.73
C ASN A 135 -28.63 26.98 14.47
N VAL A 136 -29.46 26.48 15.39
CA VAL A 136 -30.92 26.70 15.38
C VAL A 136 -31.33 28.15 15.65
N ASN A 137 -30.39 29.02 16.03
CA ASN A 137 -30.59 30.46 16.22
C ASN A 137 -30.08 31.32 15.04
N SER A 138 -29.81 30.70 13.89
CA SER A 138 -29.61 31.42 12.63
C SER A 138 -30.95 32.04 12.17
N LYS A 139 -31.36 33.12 12.83
CA LYS A 139 -32.37 34.07 12.34
C LYS A 139 -31.67 35.37 11.97
#